data_AF-A0A8H6KMI0-F1
#
_entry.id   AF-A0A8H6KMI0-F1
#
_cell.length_a   1.000
_cell.length_b   1.000
_cell.length_c   1.000
_cell.angle_alpha   90.00
_cell.angle_beta   90.00
_cell.angle_gamma   90.00
#
_symmetry.space_group_name_H-M   'P 1'
#
loop_
_entity.id
_entity.type
_entity.pdbx_description
1 polymer ?
#
loop_
_entity_poly.entity_id
_entity_poly.type
_entity_poly.pdbx_seq_one_letter_code
_entity_poly.pdbx_strand_id
1 'polypeptide(L)'
;MEDQTQNPQDNKPAHEAVAPNSNAPVQGISIPSHPMPNPADGFDMTLHAAPMDQVLPDALQEVIPGGMPEILPGMLPTGEMFMPQLLPSDAQQLLANAGALPGVPAEAMSADEIALYDRQIRLWGMKAQEKIRNANILIITMKALANEIAKNLVLAGIGSLTILDGATVSESDLGSQFFLSEEANHVGQNRAQAAAVAIQKLNPRVKVHVDAEGIKSKGTSYFSGFDIVIATDLDPDSLNIINTATRLHQKAFYAAGTHGMYGFIFSDLIEHDYVIERELGNVATKLQPETRTRSVVAVNTKKEGGKTIEMVTKRELYSTWYLASDGATLPEEYAKSVRRRKAVSPALSCLRALWDFQVLNGGRLPSHTKDDLGLFTKLATAKHAQLGLPSETLRSETLRSFLQNIGSEMAPVTAILGGQLAQDVINVLGQTQQPIQNMVVFDGNSMESPVYPLHPVGELGRGLLSLAAPGGLMPNGAGMVTPDPGMMMNMDGTVGFTNPIMTQ
;
A
#
# COMPACT_ATOMS: atom_id res chain seq x y z
N MET A 1 -1.03 -4.09 84.00
CA MET A 1 0.26 -4.72 83.67
C MET A 1 0.70 -4.06 82.39
N GLU A 2 1.31 -2.88 82.50
CA GLU A 2 2.76 -2.67 82.70
C GLU A 2 3.54 -3.03 81.42
N ASP A 3 4.56 -2.31 80.98
CA ASP A 3 5.06 -0.97 81.28
C ASP A 3 6.13 -0.64 80.20
N GLN A 4 6.21 0.66 79.88
CA GLN A 4 7.36 1.49 79.51
C GLN A 4 8.68 0.93 78.89
N THR A 5 9.05 1.48 77.73
CA THR A 5 10.23 2.39 77.43
C THR A 5 11.58 1.68 77.20
N GLN A 6 12.54 2.15 76.40
CA GLN A 6 13.14 3.50 76.32
C GLN A 6 14.11 3.57 75.11
N ASN A 7 14.24 4.76 74.51
CA ASN A 7 15.33 5.18 73.61
C ASN A 7 16.44 5.84 74.47
N PRO A 8 17.71 6.03 74.03
CA PRO A 8 18.02 7.32 73.39
C PRO A 8 19.18 7.37 72.36
N GLN A 9 19.02 8.35 71.47
CA GLN A 9 19.95 9.24 70.73
C GLN A 9 21.48 9.08 70.81
N ASP A 10 22.13 9.27 69.64
CA ASP A 10 23.32 10.13 69.56
C ASP A 10 23.40 10.92 68.23
N ASN A 11 24.02 12.10 68.32
CA ASN A 11 23.99 13.27 67.43
C ASN A 11 25.14 13.31 66.39
N LYS A 12 24.84 13.72 65.13
CA LYS A 12 25.50 14.70 64.19
C LYS A 12 27.06 14.83 64.09
N PRO A 13 27.65 15.53 63.08
CA PRO A 13 27.20 15.95 61.73
C PRO A 13 28.25 15.84 60.57
N ALA A 14 27.78 16.09 59.33
CA ALA A 14 28.38 16.76 58.15
C ALA A 14 29.87 16.67 57.77
N HIS A 15 30.14 16.37 56.50
CA HIS A 15 31.20 17.04 55.72
C HIS A 15 30.88 17.09 54.21
N GLU A 16 30.75 18.31 53.69
CA GLU A 16 30.85 18.68 52.27
C GLU A 16 32.31 18.56 51.79
N ALA A 17 32.50 18.18 50.52
CA ALA A 17 33.73 18.41 49.74
C ALA A 17 33.32 18.58 48.25
N VAL A 18 33.14 19.82 47.78
CA VAL A 18 34.11 20.67 47.06
C VAL A 18 34.43 20.18 45.65
N ALA A 19 33.96 20.96 44.67
CA ALA A 19 34.23 20.87 43.24
C ALA A 19 35.67 21.27 42.88
N PRO A 20 36.28 20.71 41.82
CA PRO A 20 37.49 21.25 41.25
C PRO A 20 37.16 22.29 40.17
N ASN A 21 37.58 23.51 40.46
CA ASN A 21 37.66 24.64 39.54
C ASN A 21 38.89 24.43 38.62
N SER A 22 38.70 24.38 37.30
CA SER A 22 39.81 24.44 36.34
C SER A 22 39.54 25.50 35.28
N ASN A 23 40.16 26.66 35.50
CA ASN A 23 40.35 27.71 34.50
C ASN A 23 41.51 27.30 33.58
N ALA A 24 41.23 27.09 32.29
CA ALA A 24 42.21 27.19 31.21
C ALA A 24 41.52 27.78 29.96
N PRO A 25 42.22 28.64 29.18
CA PRO A 25 41.58 29.56 28.25
C PRO A 25 41.20 28.88 26.93
N VAL A 26 39.95 29.10 26.49
CA VAL A 26 39.45 28.66 25.18
C VAL A 26 39.93 29.65 24.12
N GLN A 27 40.72 29.15 23.17
CA GLN A 27 41.09 29.87 21.96
C GLN A 27 39.86 30.00 21.03
N GLY A 28 39.62 31.21 20.55
CA GLY A 28 38.43 31.59 19.81
C GLY A 28 38.30 30.88 18.46
N ILE A 29 37.11 30.35 18.21
CA ILE A 29 36.60 30.02 16.88
C ILE A 29 35.32 30.84 16.70
N SER A 30 35.37 31.78 15.75
CA SER A 30 34.28 32.68 15.39
C SER A 30 33.20 31.92 14.62
N ILE A 31 31.98 31.86 15.14
CA ILE A 31 30.78 31.38 14.44
C ILE A 31 29.99 32.62 14.00
N PRO A 32 29.59 32.75 12.71
CA PRO A 32 28.78 33.88 12.26
C PRO A 32 27.36 33.78 12.83
N SER A 33 26.92 34.82 13.53
CA SER A 33 25.56 34.98 14.03
C SER A 33 24.63 35.50 12.92
N HIS A 34 23.65 34.72 12.52
CA HIS A 34 22.47 35.24 11.82
C HIS A 34 21.44 35.71 12.86
N PRO A 35 20.85 36.91 12.70
CA PRO A 35 19.85 37.41 13.64
C PRO A 35 18.52 36.65 13.49
N MET A 36 17.94 36.26 14.63
CA MET A 36 16.57 35.77 14.74
C MET A 36 15.58 36.92 14.40
N PRO A 37 14.45 36.65 13.71
CA PRO A 37 13.43 37.67 13.47
C PRO A 37 12.73 38.07 14.77
N ASN A 38 12.47 39.38 14.90
CA ASN A 38 11.81 40.02 16.04
C ASN A 38 10.30 39.65 16.09
N PRO A 39 9.68 39.34 17.24
CA PRO A 39 8.27 38.95 17.33
C PRO A 39 7.24 40.09 17.15
N ALA A 40 7.62 41.21 16.51
CA ALA A 40 6.83 42.45 16.49
C ALA A 40 6.34 42.89 15.11
N ASP A 41 6.52 42.09 14.05
CA ASP A 41 5.93 42.41 12.75
C ASP A 41 4.50 41.84 12.67
N GLY A 42 3.55 42.77 12.82
CA GLY A 42 2.13 42.50 13.00
C GLY A 42 1.45 41.82 11.83
N PHE A 43 0.42 41.04 12.16
CA PHE A 43 -0.62 40.56 11.25
C PHE A 43 -1.29 41.74 10.53
N ASP A 44 -1.15 41.79 9.21
CA ASP A 44 -2.03 42.60 8.36
C ASP A 44 -3.37 41.86 8.17
N MET A 45 -4.43 42.43 8.77
CA MET A 45 -5.80 41.92 8.75
C MET A 45 -6.62 42.46 7.57
N THR A 46 -5.98 42.97 6.51
CA THR A 46 -6.68 43.57 5.36
C THR A 46 -6.38 42.91 4.01
N LEU A 47 -6.57 41.58 3.92
CA LEU A 47 -6.67 40.90 2.62
C LEU A 47 -8.15 40.64 2.28
N HIS A 48 -8.75 41.58 1.55
CA HIS A 48 -10.01 41.32 0.86
C HIS A 48 -9.82 40.22 -0.18
N ALA A 49 -10.58 39.13 -0.03
CA ALA A 49 -10.69 38.09 -1.03
C ALA A 49 -11.26 38.69 -2.33
N ALA A 50 -10.53 38.56 -3.43
CA ALA A 50 -11.09 38.78 -4.75
C ALA A 50 -12.07 37.63 -5.08
N PRO A 51 -13.23 37.90 -5.71
CA PRO A 51 -14.19 36.88 -6.09
C PRO A 51 -13.59 35.87 -7.08
N MET A 52 -13.96 34.59 -6.93
CA MET A 52 -13.50 33.42 -7.70
C MET A 52 -14.00 33.36 -9.16
N ASP A 53 -14.37 34.49 -9.76
CA ASP A 53 -14.68 34.58 -11.18
C ASP A 53 -13.83 35.72 -11.76
N GLN A 54 -13.14 35.44 -12.87
CA GLN A 54 -12.24 36.33 -13.63
C GLN A 54 -10.74 36.22 -13.29
N VAL A 55 -10.11 35.09 -13.67
CA VAL A 55 -8.87 35.10 -14.48
C VAL A 55 -8.84 33.78 -15.28
N LEU A 56 -9.37 33.78 -16.51
CA LEU A 56 -8.97 32.79 -17.53
C LEU A 56 -7.79 33.38 -18.31
N PRO A 57 -6.60 32.75 -18.32
CA PRO A 57 -5.58 33.05 -19.31
C PRO A 57 -5.91 32.37 -20.65
N ASP A 58 -5.68 33.07 -21.76
CA ASP A 58 -5.88 32.68 -23.18
C ASP A 58 -5.08 31.44 -23.65
N ALA A 59 -4.56 30.61 -22.75
CA ALA A 59 -3.80 29.40 -23.07
C ALA A 59 -4.63 28.10 -23.03
N LEU A 60 -5.97 28.19 -23.00
CA LEU A 60 -6.89 27.05 -22.96
C LEU A 60 -7.66 26.80 -24.27
N GLN A 61 -7.18 27.34 -25.38
CA GLN A 61 -7.64 26.96 -26.72
C GLN A 61 -6.48 26.37 -27.50
N GLU A 62 -6.18 25.09 -27.22
CA GLU A 62 -5.66 24.08 -28.15
C GLU A 62 -5.13 22.89 -27.34
N VAL A 63 -6.03 21.99 -26.94
CA VAL A 63 -5.65 20.60 -26.64
C VAL A 63 -6.70 19.70 -27.27
N ILE A 64 -6.35 19.11 -28.41
CA ILE A 64 -7.12 18.05 -29.06
C ILE A 64 -6.85 16.74 -28.28
N PRO A 65 -7.86 15.92 -27.95
CA PRO A 65 -7.63 14.63 -27.32
C PRO A 65 -6.88 13.68 -28.28
N GLY A 66 -5.70 13.17 -27.88
CA GLY A 66 -5.01 12.08 -28.57
C GLY A 66 -3.56 12.31 -29.06
N GLY A 67 -2.88 13.39 -28.68
CA GLY A 67 -1.48 13.62 -29.04
C GLY A 67 -0.46 13.07 -28.03
N MET A 68 0.42 12.17 -28.47
CA MET A 68 1.61 11.74 -27.70
C MET A 68 2.65 12.88 -27.66
N PRO A 69 3.32 13.15 -26.53
CA PRO A 69 4.42 14.10 -26.51
C PRO A 69 5.69 13.53 -27.16
N GLU A 70 6.37 14.37 -27.94
CA GLU A 70 7.62 14.09 -28.64
C GLU A 70 8.79 13.81 -27.69
N ILE A 71 9.66 12.89 -28.13
CA ILE A 71 10.85 12.40 -27.44
C ILE A 71 12.00 13.39 -27.66
N LEU A 72 12.64 13.88 -26.58
CA LEU A 72 13.92 14.61 -26.66
C LEU A 72 15.13 13.63 -26.64
N PRO A 73 16.26 14.01 -27.27
CA PRO A 73 17.15 13.09 -27.99
C PRO A 73 18.28 12.49 -27.16
N GLY A 74 18.55 11.19 -27.35
CA GLY A 74 19.69 10.52 -26.72
C GLY A 74 19.91 9.03 -27.00
N MET A 75 19.28 8.41 -28.01
CA MET A 75 19.54 7.00 -28.35
C MET A 75 19.66 6.77 -29.86
N LEU A 76 20.71 6.04 -30.25
CA LEU A 76 21.00 5.65 -31.63
C LEU A 76 20.04 4.55 -32.12
N PRO A 77 19.77 4.46 -33.44
CA PRO A 77 18.77 3.58 -34.00
C PRO A 77 19.39 2.28 -34.54
N THR A 78 19.36 1.20 -33.77
CA THR A 78 19.33 -0.20 -34.28
C THR A 78 18.99 -1.11 -33.10
N GLY A 79 17.72 -1.51 -33.01
CA GLY A 79 17.21 -2.37 -31.94
C GLY A 79 17.68 -3.82 -32.03
N GLU A 80 18.92 -4.09 -31.65
CA GLU A 80 19.40 -5.43 -31.34
C GLU A 80 20.26 -5.40 -30.06
N MET A 81 19.87 -6.19 -29.05
CA MET A 81 20.75 -6.57 -27.95
C MET A 81 20.99 -8.09 -27.99
N PHE A 82 22.26 -8.44 -27.81
CA PHE A 82 22.85 -9.76 -27.93
C PHE A 82 22.35 -10.72 -26.84
N MET A 83 21.74 -11.85 -27.23
CA MET A 83 21.46 -12.98 -26.34
C MET A 83 22.58 -14.03 -26.49
N PRO A 84 23.21 -14.52 -25.41
CA PRO A 84 24.02 -15.73 -25.48
C PRO A 84 23.10 -16.93 -25.77
N GLN A 85 23.32 -17.60 -26.90
CA GLN A 85 22.59 -18.81 -27.27
C GLN A 85 22.91 -19.94 -26.28
N LEU A 86 21.91 -20.35 -25.48
CA LEU A 86 21.91 -21.65 -24.80
C LEU A 86 21.34 -22.70 -25.77
N LEU A 87 22.10 -23.78 -25.97
CA LEU A 87 21.75 -24.89 -26.85
C LEU A 87 20.53 -25.69 -26.31
N PRO A 88 19.67 -26.27 -27.17
CA PRO A 88 18.35 -26.78 -26.76
C PRO A 88 18.32 -28.22 -26.22
N SER A 89 19.38 -28.72 -25.58
CA SER A 89 19.41 -30.11 -25.07
C SER A 89 19.30 -30.24 -23.55
N ASP A 90 19.59 -29.19 -22.79
CA ASP A 90 19.72 -29.30 -21.32
C ASP A 90 18.44 -28.88 -20.57
N ALA A 91 17.53 -28.15 -21.25
CA ALA A 91 16.26 -27.70 -20.67
C ALA A 91 15.23 -28.84 -20.54
N GLN A 92 15.29 -29.86 -21.39
CA GLN A 92 14.31 -30.97 -21.38
C GLN A 92 14.65 -32.07 -20.36
N GLN A 93 15.90 -32.16 -19.89
CA GLN A 93 16.30 -33.15 -18.87
C GLN A 93 16.14 -32.66 -17.42
N LEU A 94 16.07 -31.34 -17.20
CA LEU A 94 15.83 -30.77 -15.87
C LEU A 94 14.34 -30.75 -15.46
N LEU A 95 13.42 -30.74 -16.43
CA LEU A 95 11.97 -30.77 -16.16
C LEU A 95 11.42 -32.18 -15.90
N ALA A 96 12.17 -33.24 -16.20
CA ALA A 96 11.72 -34.63 -16.04
C ALA A 96 12.07 -35.25 -14.66
N ASN A 97 12.87 -34.57 -13.83
CA ASN A 97 13.31 -35.06 -12.52
C ASN A 97 12.85 -34.22 -11.33
N ALA A 98 11.83 -33.35 -11.51
CA ALA A 98 11.12 -32.73 -10.40
C ALA A 98 10.17 -33.74 -9.72
N GLY A 99 10.73 -34.86 -9.25
CA GLY A 99 10.07 -35.68 -8.25
C GLY A 99 9.85 -34.81 -7.02
N ALA A 100 8.60 -34.74 -6.55
CA ALA A 100 8.23 -34.06 -5.33
C ALA A 100 9.26 -34.39 -4.23
N LEU A 101 9.98 -33.36 -3.77
CA LEU A 101 10.76 -33.48 -2.56
C LEU A 101 9.81 -33.98 -1.46
N PRO A 102 10.18 -35.01 -0.68
CA PRO A 102 9.36 -35.44 0.44
C PRO A 102 9.12 -34.22 1.32
N GLY A 103 7.86 -33.84 1.49
CA GLY A 103 7.49 -32.76 2.39
C GLY A 103 8.09 -33.05 3.76
N VAL A 104 9.00 -32.19 4.21
CA VAL A 104 9.42 -32.19 5.60
C VAL A 104 8.13 -32.11 6.42
N PRO A 105 7.86 -33.05 7.34
CA PRO A 105 6.66 -32.95 8.17
C PRO A 105 6.73 -31.60 8.86
N ALA A 106 5.71 -30.75 8.65
CA ALA A 106 5.57 -29.54 9.43
C ALA A 106 5.54 -29.98 10.90
N GLU A 107 6.56 -29.63 11.67
CA GLU A 107 6.62 -29.98 13.09
C GLU A 107 5.35 -29.44 13.75
N ALA A 108 4.56 -30.34 14.35
CA ALA A 108 3.36 -29.96 15.07
C ALA A 108 3.71 -28.90 16.13
N MET A 109 2.81 -27.94 16.33
CA MET A 109 3.04 -26.86 17.31
C MET A 109 3.30 -27.45 18.70
N SER A 110 4.34 -26.94 19.37
CA SER A 110 4.68 -27.36 20.72
C SER A 110 3.59 -26.97 21.72
N ALA A 111 3.47 -27.69 22.84
CA ALA A 111 2.49 -27.37 23.88
C ALA A 111 2.65 -25.93 24.41
N ASP A 112 3.90 -25.46 24.54
CA ASP A 112 4.21 -24.09 24.96
C ASP A 112 3.74 -23.05 23.93
N GLU A 113 3.86 -23.34 22.63
CA GLU A 113 3.32 -22.47 21.57
C GLU A 113 1.79 -22.43 21.60
N ILE A 114 1.14 -23.59 21.79
CA ILE A 114 -0.32 -23.68 21.91
C ILE A 114 -0.79 -22.85 23.11
N ALA A 115 -0.11 -22.94 24.26
CA ALA A 115 -0.43 -22.15 25.44
C ALA A 115 -0.23 -20.64 25.21
N LEU A 116 0.86 -20.25 24.54
CA LEU A 116 1.13 -18.84 24.20
C LEU A 116 0.07 -18.24 23.28
N TYR A 117 -0.36 -19.00 22.26
CA TYR A 117 -1.32 -18.56 21.25
C TYR A 117 -2.77 -18.97 21.55
N ASP A 118 -3.08 -19.50 22.74
CA ASP A 118 -4.39 -20.08 23.07
C ASP A 118 -5.55 -19.13 22.73
N ARG A 119 -5.46 -17.84 23.12
CA ARG A 119 -6.49 -16.84 22.84
C ARG A 119 -6.69 -16.59 21.34
N GLN A 120 -5.62 -16.62 20.58
CA GLN A 120 -5.60 -16.38 19.13
C GLN A 120 -6.14 -17.60 18.38
N ILE A 121 -5.71 -18.80 18.78
CA ILE A 121 -6.20 -20.09 18.30
C ILE A 121 -7.71 -20.22 18.51
N ARG A 122 -8.24 -19.76 19.64
CA ARG A 122 -9.70 -19.75 19.89
C ARG A 122 -10.48 -18.86 18.91
N LEU A 123 -9.83 -17.84 18.35
CA LEU A 123 -10.45 -16.90 17.42
C LEU A 123 -10.46 -17.42 15.99
N TRP A 124 -9.30 -17.84 15.46
CA TRP A 124 -9.16 -18.23 14.05
C TRP A 124 -8.88 -19.72 13.81
N GLY A 125 -8.71 -20.51 14.87
CA GLY A 125 -8.51 -21.95 14.80
C GLY A 125 -7.06 -22.37 14.60
N MET A 126 -6.78 -23.64 14.94
CA MET A 126 -5.44 -24.24 14.86
C MET A 126 -4.85 -24.19 13.45
N LYS A 127 -5.63 -24.53 12.43
CA LYS A 127 -5.16 -24.55 11.03
C LYS A 127 -4.73 -23.17 10.53
N ALA A 128 -5.44 -22.11 10.94
CA ALA A 128 -5.04 -20.75 10.60
C ALA A 128 -3.73 -20.38 11.30
N GLN A 129 -3.59 -20.71 12.59
CA GLN A 129 -2.36 -20.48 13.34
C GLN A 129 -1.15 -21.21 12.73
N GLU A 130 -1.32 -22.45 12.26
CA GLU A 130 -0.26 -23.19 11.56
C GLU A 130 0.19 -22.48 10.27
N LYS A 131 -0.75 -21.95 9.48
CA LYS A 131 -0.41 -21.17 8.28
C LYS A 131 0.33 -19.88 8.64
N ILE A 132 -0.14 -19.15 9.66
CA ILE A 132 0.52 -17.94 10.16
C ILE A 132 1.95 -18.27 10.59
N ARG A 133 2.16 -19.33 11.37
CA ARG A 133 3.48 -19.77 11.86
C ARG A 133 4.47 -20.12 10.75
N ASN A 134 4.00 -20.50 9.57
CA ASN A 134 4.86 -20.86 8.46
C ASN A 134 5.09 -19.70 7.47
N ALA A 135 4.46 -18.54 7.69
CA ALA A 135 4.51 -17.41 6.78
C ALA A 135 5.84 -16.64 6.87
N ASN A 136 6.40 -16.31 5.71
CA ASN A 136 7.57 -15.46 5.55
C ASN A 136 7.16 -14.10 5.00
N ILE A 137 7.33 -13.04 5.78
CA ILE A 137 6.86 -11.69 5.47
C ILE A 137 8.04 -10.77 5.20
N LEU A 138 7.95 -9.96 4.15
CA LEU A 138 8.87 -8.84 3.90
C LEU A 138 8.18 -7.52 4.24
N ILE A 139 8.83 -6.67 5.04
CA ILE A 139 8.46 -5.27 5.22
C ILE A 139 9.56 -4.38 4.62
N ILE A 140 9.16 -3.45 3.76
CA ILE A 140 10.05 -2.49 3.07
C ILE A 140 9.79 -1.10 3.64
N THR A 141 10.87 -0.43 4.08
CA THR A 141 10.89 0.85 4.80
C THR A 141 10.39 0.72 6.24
N MET A 142 11.28 0.79 7.23
CA MET A 142 10.93 0.55 8.64
C MET A 142 10.67 1.85 9.38
N LYS A 143 9.53 2.52 9.13
CA LYS A 143 9.13 3.74 9.87
C LYS A 143 8.00 3.49 10.88
N ALA A 144 7.37 4.54 11.41
CA ALA A 144 6.35 4.41 12.46
C ALA A 144 5.16 3.50 12.09
N LEU A 145 4.70 3.55 10.84
CA LEU A 145 3.65 2.63 10.36
C LEU A 145 4.13 1.18 10.32
N ALA A 146 5.32 0.95 9.77
CA ALA A 146 5.93 -0.38 9.70
C ALA A 146 6.19 -0.98 11.09
N ASN A 147 6.51 -0.16 12.11
CA ASN A 147 6.65 -0.63 13.49
C ASN A 147 5.36 -1.25 14.02
N GLU A 148 4.23 -0.59 13.78
CA GLU A 148 2.92 -1.09 14.19
C GLU A 148 2.55 -2.39 13.46
N ILE A 149 2.82 -2.46 12.16
CA ILE A 149 2.63 -3.68 11.37
C ILE A 149 3.51 -4.82 11.91
N ALA A 150 4.82 -4.58 12.05
CA ALA A 150 5.79 -5.55 12.53
C ALA A 150 5.44 -6.07 13.93
N LYS A 151 5.10 -5.17 14.86
CA LYS A 151 4.65 -5.52 16.21
C LYS A 151 3.49 -6.51 16.16
N ASN A 152 2.43 -6.19 15.42
CA ASN A 152 1.23 -7.01 15.37
C ASN A 152 1.49 -8.38 14.71
N LEU A 153 2.26 -8.42 13.62
CA LEU A 153 2.59 -9.68 12.93
C LEU A 153 3.50 -10.59 13.78
N VAL A 154 4.51 -10.02 14.44
CA VAL A 154 5.44 -10.79 15.30
C VAL A 154 4.72 -11.32 16.55
N LEU A 155 3.82 -10.55 17.14
CA LEU A 155 2.97 -11.01 18.26
C LEU A 155 1.94 -12.07 17.82
N ALA A 156 1.49 -12.03 16.55
CA ALA A 156 0.65 -13.07 15.96
C ALA A 156 1.39 -14.38 15.71
N GLY A 157 2.73 -14.35 15.74
CA GLY A 157 3.56 -15.53 15.64
C GLY A 157 3.80 -15.99 14.21
N ILE A 158 4.06 -15.06 13.28
CA ILE A 158 4.53 -15.39 11.93
C ILE A 158 5.85 -16.19 11.96
N GLY A 159 6.18 -16.91 10.88
CA GLY A 159 7.40 -17.72 10.81
C GLY A 159 8.67 -16.88 10.73
N SER A 160 8.69 -15.91 9.83
CA SER A 160 9.79 -14.97 9.72
C SER A 160 9.35 -13.58 9.24
N LEU A 161 10.10 -12.58 9.68
CA LEU A 161 9.99 -11.20 9.24
C LEU A 161 11.34 -10.72 8.72
N THR A 162 11.41 -10.38 7.44
CA THR A 162 12.56 -9.67 6.87
C THR A 162 12.24 -8.18 6.77
N ILE A 163 13.16 -7.36 7.27
CA ILE A 163 13.05 -5.90 7.25
C ILE A 163 14.07 -5.36 6.25
N LEU A 164 13.59 -4.72 5.20
CA LEU A 164 14.41 -4.07 4.18
C LEU A 164 14.32 -2.54 4.35
N ASP A 165 15.37 -1.93 4.86
CA ASP A 165 15.48 -0.47 4.92
C ASP A 165 16.95 -0.06 4.82
N GLY A 166 17.29 0.72 3.80
CA GLY A 166 18.63 1.25 3.57
C GLY A 166 18.90 2.59 4.27
N ALA A 167 17.88 3.20 4.89
CA ALA A 167 18.01 4.50 5.55
C ALA A 167 18.66 4.37 6.94
N THR A 168 19.25 5.48 7.38
CA THR A 168 19.74 5.64 8.75
C THR A 168 18.65 6.25 9.64
N VAL A 169 18.70 5.95 10.93
CA VAL A 169 17.87 6.59 11.95
C VAL A 169 18.17 8.09 12.01
N SER A 170 17.12 8.91 11.85
CA SER A 170 17.15 10.35 12.12
C SER A 170 16.57 10.67 13.50
N GLU A 171 16.76 11.90 13.98
CA GLU A 171 16.14 12.35 15.24
C GLU A 171 14.61 12.29 15.18
N SER A 172 14.01 12.60 14.03
CA SER A 172 12.55 12.51 13.85
C SER A 172 12.01 11.10 14.04
N ASP A 173 12.82 10.08 13.72
CA ASP A 173 12.43 8.68 13.88
C ASP A 173 12.25 8.33 15.37
N LEU A 174 13.07 8.89 16.28
CA LEU A 174 12.97 8.60 17.71
C LEU A 174 11.60 9.02 18.31
N GLY A 175 11.02 10.11 17.80
CA GLY A 175 9.73 10.60 18.27
C GLY A 175 8.52 9.80 17.80
N SER A 176 8.64 9.03 16.71
CA SER A 176 7.53 8.28 16.10
C SER A 176 7.72 6.75 16.16
N GLN A 177 8.93 6.25 16.41
CA GLN A 177 9.28 4.84 16.33
C GLN A 177 9.62 4.23 17.70
N PHE A 178 8.64 3.58 18.31
CA PHE A 178 8.80 2.96 19.64
C PHE A 178 9.78 1.77 19.71
N PHE A 179 10.32 1.27 18.59
CA PHE A 179 11.40 0.28 18.60
C PHE A 179 12.79 0.89 18.73
N LEU A 180 12.91 2.21 18.57
CA LEU A 180 14.16 2.94 18.72
C LEU A 180 14.20 3.55 20.11
N SER A 181 14.92 2.94 21.05
CA SER A 181 15.07 3.52 22.39
C SER A 181 16.00 4.73 22.35
N GLU A 182 15.59 5.86 22.92
CA GLU A 182 16.43 7.06 23.03
C GLU A 182 17.74 6.78 23.79
N GLU A 183 17.69 5.90 24.79
CA GLU A 183 18.84 5.55 25.65
C GLU A 183 19.97 4.84 24.88
N ALA A 184 19.65 4.22 23.75
CA ALA A 184 20.58 3.39 22.98
C ALA A 184 21.33 4.16 21.87
N ASN A 185 21.13 5.48 21.77
CA ASN A 185 21.77 6.38 20.80
C ASN A 185 21.79 5.80 19.37
N HIS A 186 20.60 5.57 18.81
CA HIS A 186 20.45 4.93 17.51
C HIS A 186 20.71 5.84 16.31
N VAL A 187 20.77 7.17 16.51
CA VAL A 187 20.92 8.14 15.42
C VAL A 187 22.17 7.83 14.58
N GLY A 188 21.98 7.78 13.26
CA GLY A 188 23.04 7.42 12.30
C GLY A 188 23.25 5.92 12.07
N GLN A 189 22.68 5.03 12.90
CA GLN A 189 22.67 3.59 12.63
C GLN A 189 21.64 3.25 11.54
N ASN A 190 21.79 2.12 10.85
CA ASN A 190 20.78 1.66 9.91
C ASN A 190 19.46 1.37 10.64
N ARG A 191 18.35 1.86 10.09
CA ARG A 191 17.04 1.82 10.74
C ARG A 191 16.51 0.40 10.94
N ALA A 192 16.65 -0.46 9.92
CA ALA A 192 16.23 -1.86 10.03
C ALA A 192 17.04 -2.62 11.09
N GLN A 193 18.36 -2.40 11.14
CA GLN A 193 19.24 -3.00 12.14
C GLN A 193 18.88 -2.56 13.56
N ALA A 194 18.64 -1.26 13.76
CA ALA A 194 18.27 -0.71 15.06
C ALA A 194 16.93 -1.28 15.57
N ALA A 195 15.90 -1.33 14.71
CA ALA A 195 14.58 -1.82 15.09
C ALA A 195 14.54 -3.34 15.33
N ALA A 196 15.31 -4.13 14.58
CA ALA A 196 15.26 -5.60 14.62
C ALA A 196 15.51 -6.18 16.02
N VAL A 197 16.37 -5.55 16.83
CA VAL A 197 16.67 -6.01 18.19
C VAL A 197 15.42 -5.94 19.08
N ALA A 198 14.66 -4.84 19.02
CA ALA A 198 13.45 -4.68 19.79
C ALA A 198 12.31 -5.56 19.26
N ILE A 199 12.21 -5.69 17.93
CA ILE A 199 11.22 -6.56 17.28
C ILE A 199 11.43 -8.03 17.69
N GLN A 200 12.67 -8.53 17.66
CA GLN A 200 12.99 -9.91 18.03
C GLN A 200 12.62 -10.24 19.49
N LYS A 201 12.70 -9.25 20.39
CA LYS A 201 12.33 -9.40 21.80
C LYS A 201 10.83 -9.60 22.01
N LEU A 202 9.97 -9.14 21.08
CA LEU A 202 8.52 -9.34 21.18
C LEU A 202 8.14 -10.82 21.14
N ASN A 203 8.83 -11.58 20.30
CA ASN A 203 8.57 -13.00 20.16
C ASN A 203 9.84 -13.74 19.68
N PRO A 204 10.57 -14.42 20.60
CA PRO A 204 11.78 -15.18 20.26
C PRO A 204 11.57 -16.34 19.27
N ARG A 205 10.31 -16.72 18.99
CA ARG A 205 9.98 -17.79 18.05
C ARG A 205 9.88 -17.31 16.61
N VAL A 206 9.69 -16.01 16.39
CA VAL A 206 9.70 -15.43 15.04
C VAL A 206 11.13 -15.13 14.64
N LYS A 207 11.55 -15.54 13.44
CA LYS A 207 12.88 -15.20 12.92
C LYS A 207 12.87 -13.80 12.35
N VAL A 208 13.65 -12.88 12.91
CA VAL A 208 13.79 -11.52 12.38
C VAL A 208 15.08 -11.41 11.58
N HIS A 209 14.96 -11.02 10.32
CA HIS A 209 16.07 -10.81 9.39
C HIS A 209 16.15 -9.34 8.99
N VAL A 210 17.36 -8.88 8.70
CA VAL A 210 17.62 -7.50 8.27
C VAL A 210 18.33 -7.51 6.93
N ASP A 211 17.83 -6.68 6.02
CA ASP A 211 18.48 -6.32 4.77
C ASP A 211 18.67 -4.80 4.78
N ALA A 212 19.92 -4.37 4.91
CA ALA A 212 20.28 -2.97 5.08
C ALA A 212 20.52 -2.23 3.74
N GLU A 213 20.19 -2.87 2.62
CA GLU A 213 20.26 -2.23 1.30
C GLU A 213 18.98 -1.45 0.99
N GLY A 214 19.03 -0.59 -0.04
CA GLY A 214 17.85 0.10 -0.54
C GLY A 214 17.02 -0.79 -1.46
N ILE A 215 15.70 -0.61 -1.48
CA ILE A 215 14.79 -1.35 -2.38
C ILE A 215 15.20 -1.30 -3.86
N LYS A 216 15.80 -0.18 -4.30
CA LYS A 216 16.26 0.02 -5.67
C LYS A 216 17.44 -0.89 -6.08
N SER A 217 18.13 -1.54 -5.13
CA SER A 217 19.17 -2.53 -5.44
C SER A 217 18.62 -3.93 -5.71
N LYS A 218 17.34 -4.18 -5.43
CA LYS A 218 16.76 -5.53 -5.47
C LYS A 218 16.16 -5.84 -6.84
N GLY A 219 16.56 -6.98 -7.40
CA GLY A 219 15.93 -7.56 -8.59
C GLY A 219 14.58 -8.22 -8.27
N THR A 220 13.79 -8.52 -9.29
CA THR A 220 12.45 -9.11 -9.13
C THR A 220 12.45 -10.45 -8.39
N SER A 221 13.47 -11.28 -8.61
CA SER A 221 13.62 -12.57 -7.95
C SER A 221 13.77 -12.49 -6.44
N TYR A 222 14.13 -11.32 -5.89
CA TYR A 222 14.20 -11.12 -4.44
C TYR A 222 12.86 -11.40 -3.76
N PHE A 223 11.76 -11.02 -4.41
CA PHE A 223 10.43 -11.12 -3.81
C PHE A 223 9.88 -12.56 -3.79
N SER A 224 10.45 -13.50 -4.56
CA SER A 224 9.93 -14.87 -4.63
C SER A 224 10.07 -15.65 -3.33
N GLY A 225 10.98 -15.23 -2.44
CA GLY A 225 11.22 -15.87 -1.15
C GLY A 225 10.16 -15.58 -0.07
N PHE A 226 9.25 -14.63 -0.31
CA PHE A 226 8.26 -14.20 0.67
C PHE A 226 6.86 -14.67 0.28
N ASP A 227 5.98 -14.84 1.25
CA ASP A 227 4.56 -15.13 1.00
C ASP A 227 3.78 -13.83 0.79
N ILE A 228 4.12 -12.81 1.59
CA ILE A 228 3.51 -11.48 1.54
C ILE A 228 4.61 -10.42 1.59
N VAL A 229 4.50 -9.43 0.71
CA VAL A 229 5.37 -8.25 0.67
C VAL A 229 4.57 -7.01 1.06
N ILE A 230 5.07 -6.26 2.04
CA ILE A 230 4.45 -5.04 2.55
C ILE A 230 5.42 -3.89 2.31
N ALA A 231 5.02 -2.91 1.52
CA ALA A 231 5.80 -1.71 1.24
C ALA A 231 5.16 -0.49 1.90
N THR A 232 5.91 0.21 2.75
CA THR A 232 5.41 1.42 3.42
C THR A 232 6.17 2.67 2.99
N ASP A 233 5.46 3.80 2.90
CA ASP A 233 6.04 5.14 2.74
C ASP A 233 7.03 5.28 1.56
N LEU A 234 6.79 4.53 0.47
CA LEU A 234 7.55 4.60 -0.78
C LEU A 234 6.85 5.48 -1.82
N ASP A 235 7.62 5.96 -2.80
CA ASP A 235 7.10 6.67 -3.96
C ASP A 235 6.26 5.74 -4.88
N PRO A 236 5.34 6.29 -5.68
CA PRO A 236 4.43 5.50 -6.50
C PRO A 236 5.12 4.59 -7.53
N ASP A 237 6.27 5.00 -8.08
CA ASP A 237 7.01 4.21 -9.07
C ASP A 237 7.61 2.97 -8.39
N SER A 238 8.23 3.15 -7.23
CA SER A 238 8.73 2.04 -6.40
C SER A 238 7.61 1.06 -6.05
N LEU A 239 6.44 1.56 -5.62
CA LEU A 239 5.27 0.70 -5.32
C LEU A 239 4.80 -0.08 -6.55
N ASN A 240 4.77 0.55 -7.72
CA ASN A 240 4.39 -0.11 -8.97
C ASN A 240 5.38 -1.22 -9.36
N ILE A 241 6.69 -0.94 -9.25
CA ILE A 241 7.75 -1.92 -9.57
C ILE A 241 7.64 -3.13 -8.64
N ILE A 242 7.50 -2.91 -7.34
CA ILE A 242 7.38 -3.99 -6.35
C ILE A 242 6.12 -4.81 -6.63
N ASN A 243 4.97 -4.15 -6.82
CA ASN A 243 3.72 -4.86 -7.08
C ASN A 243 3.77 -5.68 -8.37
N THR A 244 4.39 -5.15 -9.42
CA THR A 244 4.62 -5.90 -10.67
C THR A 244 5.50 -7.12 -10.41
N ALA A 245 6.60 -6.95 -9.67
CA ALA A 245 7.51 -8.04 -9.34
C ALA A 245 6.84 -9.12 -8.47
N THR A 246 6.05 -8.75 -7.46
CA THR A 246 5.30 -9.71 -6.64
C THR A 246 4.30 -10.50 -7.47
N ARG A 247 3.61 -9.85 -8.42
CA ARG A 247 2.71 -10.54 -9.35
C ARG A 247 3.43 -11.57 -10.23
N LEU A 248 4.59 -11.22 -10.79
CA LEU A 248 5.41 -12.15 -11.57
C LEU A 248 5.78 -13.41 -10.77
N HIS A 249 5.93 -13.27 -9.45
CA HIS A 249 6.26 -14.38 -8.54
C HIS A 249 5.05 -14.94 -7.76
N GLN A 250 3.82 -14.54 -8.12
CA GLN A 250 2.57 -14.96 -7.49
C GLN A 250 2.54 -14.69 -5.97
N LYS A 251 3.07 -13.55 -5.54
CA LYS A 251 3.14 -13.13 -4.14
C LYS A 251 2.12 -12.03 -3.86
N ALA A 252 1.50 -12.12 -2.69
CA ALA A 252 0.58 -11.08 -2.22
C ALA A 252 1.35 -9.81 -1.86
N PHE A 253 0.74 -8.66 -2.14
CA PHE A 253 1.35 -7.37 -1.96
C PHE A 253 0.43 -6.42 -1.19
N TYR A 254 1.02 -5.66 -0.29
CA TYR A 254 0.39 -4.53 0.37
C TYR A 254 1.25 -3.28 0.18
N ALA A 255 0.60 -2.15 -0.08
CA ALA A 255 1.23 -0.84 0.03
C ALA A 255 0.50 -0.03 1.09
N ALA A 256 1.21 0.76 1.88
CA ALA A 256 0.57 1.65 2.84
C ALA A 256 1.43 2.89 3.09
N GLY A 257 0.82 3.95 3.61
CA GLY A 257 1.55 5.16 3.94
C GLY A 257 0.73 6.10 4.82
N THR A 258 1.43 6.96 5.54
CA THR A 258 0.82 7.97 6.41
C THR A 258 1.30 9.38 6.10
N HIS A 259 0.36 10.32 6.21
CA HIS A 259 0.55 11.75 6.02
C HIS A 259 -0.21 12.48 7.12
N GLY A 260 0.39 12.52 8.31
CA GLY A 260 -0.17 13.11 9.52
C GLY A 260 -1.50 12.47 9.89
N MET A 261 -2.57 13.24 9.78
CA MET A 261 -3.95 12.78 10.05
C MET A 261 -4.56 11.89 8.95
N TYR A 262 -3.84 11.60 7.86
CA TYR A 262 -4.35 10.83 6.72
C TYR A 262 -3.46 9.62 6.46
N GLY A 263 -4.00 8.62 5.77
CA GLY A 263 -3.20 7.52 5.26
C GLY A 263 -4.00 6.54 4.42
N PHE A 264 -3.34 5.49 3.95
CA PHE A 264 -3.97 4.49 3.10
C PHE A 264 -3.41 3.10 3.33
N ILE A 265 -4.20 2.09 2.95
CA ILE A 265 -3.76 0.71 2.77
C ILE A 265 -4.24 0.27 1.40
N PHE A 266 -3.36 -0.27 0.59
CA PHE A 266 -3.66 -0.94 -0.65
C PHE A 266 -3.32 -2.42 -0.53
N SER A 267 -4.15 -3.27 -1.12
CA SER A 267 -3.94 -4.72 -1.18
C SER A 267 -4.02 -5.21 -2.62
N ASP A 268 -3.09 -6.05 -3.01
CA ASP A 268 -3.13 -6.84 -4.24
C ASP A 268 -2.75 -8.29 -3.92
N LEU A 269 -3.78 -9.13 -3.75
CA LEU A 269 -3.61 -10.55 -3.50
C LEU A 269 -3.62 -11.40 -4.78
N ILE A 270 -3.66 -10.76 -5.95
CA ILE A 270 -3.85 -11.39 -7.26
C ILE A 270 -5.22 -12.08 -7.32
N GLU A 271 -5.30 -13.28 -6.76
CA GLU A 271 -6.53 -14.04 -6.53
C GLU A 271 -6.46 -14.63 -5.13
N HIS A 272 -7.50 -14.40 -4.32
CA HIS A 272 -7.52 -14.89 -2.96
C HIS A 272 -8.80 -15.68 -2.67
N ASP A 273 -8.63 -16.95 -2.29
CA ASP A 273 -9.71 -17.81 -1.84
C ASP A 273 -9.79 -17.79 -0.31
N TYR A 274 -11.00 -17.54 0.21
CA TYR A 274 -11.30 -17.56 1.64
C TYR A 274 -12.61 -18.29 1.91
N VAL A 275 -12.76 -18.82 3.12
CA VAL A 275 -13.92 -19.64 3.51
C VAL A 275 -14.78 -18.89 4.52
N ILE A 276 -16.07 -18.79 4.23
CA ILE A 276 -17.08 -18.33 5.19
C ILE A 276 -17.85 -19.54 5.69
N GLU A 277 -17.87 -19.73 7.01
CA GLU A 277 -18.72 -20.71 7.66
C GLU A 277 -20.04 -20.08 8.12
N ARG A 278 -21.17 -20.71 7.81
CA ARG A 278 -22.50 -20.28 8.26
C ARG A 278 -23.44 -21.46 8.43
N GLU A 279 -24.50 -21.29 9.23
CA GLU A 279 -25.56 -22.30 9.30
C GLU A 279 -26.22 -22.47 7.93
N LEU A 280 -26.52 -23.72 7.55
CA LEU A 280 -27.13 -24.03 6.26
C LEU A 280 -28.48 -23.32 6.14
N GLY A 281 -28.60 -22.42 5.16
CA GLY A 281 -29.83 -21.71 4.87
C GLY A 281 -30.82 -22.55 4.06
N ASN A 282 -32.06 -22.05 3.97
CA ASN A 282 -33.12 -22.68 3.15
C ASN A 282 -32.88 -22.54 1.64
N VAL A 283 -32.03 -21.60 1.22
CA VAL A 283 -31.69 -21.36 -0.18
C VAL A 283 -30.30 -21.92 -0.45
N ALA A 284 -30.20 -22.84 -1.41
CA ALA A 284 -28.93 -23.44 -1.81
C ALA A 284 -27.98 -22.39 -2.40
N THR A 285 -26.73 -22.39 -1.94
CA THR A 285 -25.68 -21.51 -2.44
C THR A 285 -25.24 -21.96 -3.84
N LYS A 286 -25.26 -21.03 -4.80
CA LYS A 286 -24.86 -21.28 -6.19
C LYS A 286 -23.40 -20.89 -6.42
N LEU A 287 -22.69 -21.68 -7.22
CA LEU A 287 -21.35 -21.38 -7.70
C LEU A 287 -21.43 -20.35 -8.83
N GLN A 288 -21.42 -19.06 -8.48
CA GLN A 288 -21.57 -17.96 -9.44
C GLN A 288 -20.82 -16.70 -8.97
N PRO A 289 -20.51 -15.77 -9.89
CA PRO A 289 -20.08 -14.42 -9.53
C PRO A 289 -21.12 -13.71 -8.65
N GLU A 290 -20.66 -13.09 -7.57
CA GLU A 290 -21.49 -12.22 -6.71
C GLU A 290 -21.27 -10.74 -7.04
N THR A 291 -20.03 -10.36 -7.34
CA THR A 291 -19.64 -9.03 -7.81
C THR A 291 -18.64 -9.18 -8.95
N ARG A 292 -18.13 -8.07 -9.50
CA ARG A 292 -17.04 -8.10 -10.49
C ARG A 292 -15.75 -8.68 -9.93
N THR A 293 -15.48 -8.51 -8.64
CA THR A 293 -14.26 -8.99 -7.98
C THR A 293 -14.47 -10.30 -7.26
N ARG A 294 -15.71 -10.63 -6.87
CA ARG A 294 -16.02 -11.74 -5.97
C ARG A 294 -16.87 -12.82 -6.63
N SER A 295 -16.51 -14.08 -6.43
CA SER A 295 -17.30 -15.24 -6.87
C SER A 295 -17.34 -16.35 -5.83
N VAL A 296 -18.42 -17.15 -5.83
CA VAL A 296 -18.47 -18.40 -5.06
C VAL A 296 -17.88 -19.52 -5.91
N VAL A 297 -16.82 -20.15 -5.42
CA VAL A 297 -16.07 -21.17 -6.18
C VAL A 297 -16.26 -22.60 -5.64
N ALA A 298 -16.60 -22.75 -4.36
CA ALA A 298 -16.94 -24.05 -3.79
C ALA A 298 -17.92 -23.91 -2.62
N VAL A 299 -18.73 -24.95 -2.40
CA VAL A 299 -19.65 -25.05 -1.26
C VAL A 299 -19.56 -26.48 -0.73
N ASN A 300 -19.23 -26.58 0.55
CA ASN A 300 -19.14 -27.85 1.28
C ASN A 300 -20.01 -27.78 2.54
N THR A 301 -20.40 -28.92 3.09
CA THR A 301 -21.17 -28.97 4.34
C THR A 301 -20.50 -29.88 5.36
N LYS A 302 -20.48 -29.47 6.63
CA LYS A 302 -20.06 -30.29 7.77
C LYS A 302 -21.17 -30.32 8.82
N LYS A 303 -21.23 -31.40 9.61
CA LYS A 303 -22.09 -31.47 10.80
C LYS A 303 -21.27 -31.13 12.04
N GLU A 304 -21.70 -30.13 12.79
CA GLU A 304 -21.01 -29.67 13.99
C GLU A 304 -22.05 -29.28 15.04
N GLY A 305 -21.95 -29.83 16.25
CA GLY A 305 -22.89 -29.54 17.35
C GLY A 305 -24.36 -29.83 17.04
N GLY A 306 -24.66 -30.82 16.18
CA GLY A 306 -26.03 -31.14 15.76
C GLY A 306 -26.62 -30.21 14.70
N LYS A 307 -25.89 -29.16 14.29
CA LYS A 307 -26.24 -28.28 13.18
C LYS A 307 -25.48 -28.67 11.92
N THR A 308 -26.06 -28.35 10.76
CA THR A 308 -25.35 -28.46 9.47
C THR A 308 -24.78 -27.09 9.13
N ILE A 309 -23.45 -27.01 9.07
CA ILE A 309 -22.70 -25.81 8.73
C ILE A 309 -22.30 -25.89 7.26
N GLU A 310 -22.62 -24.84 6.52
CA GLU A 310 -22.19 -24.61 5.15
C GLU A 310 -20.86 -23.84 5.16
N MET A 311 -19.85 -24.39 4.48
CA MET A 311 -18.55 -23.77 4.22
C MET A 311 -18.55 -23.27 2.78
N VAL A 312 -18.62 -21.96 2.59
CA VAL A 312 -18.66 -21.32 1.27
C VAL A 312 -17.28 -20.74 0.98
N THR A 313 -16.59 -21.33 0.01
CA THR A 313 -15.32 -20.79 -0.50
C THR A 313 -15.62 -19.71 -1.53
N LYS A 314 -15.12 -18.51 -1.28
CA LYS A 314 -15.23 -17.36 -2.16
C LYS A 314 -13.86 -16.96 -2.68
N ARG A 315 -13.81 -16.52 -3.93
CA ARG A 315 -12.62 -15.95 -4.56
C ARG A 315 -12.79 -14.44 -4.72
N GLU A 316 -11.76 -13.70 -4.36
CA GLU A 316 -11.61 -12.26 -4.65
C GLU A 316 -10.49 -12.04 -5.67
N LEU A 317 -10.74 -11.17 -6.64
CA LEU A 317 -9.81 -10.78 -7.71
C LEU A 317 -9.31 -9.36 -7.47
N TYR A 318 -8.03 -9.13 -7.79
CA TYR A 318 -7.37 -7.85 -7.56
C TYR A 318 -6.82 -7.22 -8.84
N SER A 319 -6.70 -5.90 -8.86
CA SER A 319 -5.91 -5.13 -9.83
C SER A 319 -4.55 -4.76 -9.26
N THR A 320 -3.62 -4.37 -10.13
CA THR A 320 -2.31 -3.84 -9.72
C THR A 320 -2.45 -2.46 -9.06
N TRP A 321 -1.40 -2.03 -8.36
CA TRP A 321 -1.24 -0.70 -7.78
C TRP A 321 -1.50 0.38 -8.81
N TYR A 322 -0.80 0.36 -9.95
CA TYR A 322 -0.93 1.36 -11.01
C TYR A 322 -2.38 1.53 -11.49
N LEU A 323 -3.09 0.42 -11.67
CA LEU A 323 -4.48 0.44 -12.10
C LEU A 323 -5.43 0.97 -11.00
N ALA A 324 -5.17 0.64 -9.73
CA ALA A 324 -6.02 1.06 -8.61
C ALA A 324 -5.78 2.51 -8.17
N SER A 325 -4.52 2.94 -8.16
CA SER A 325 -4.08 4.24 -7.64
C SER A 325 -4.47 5.38 -8.58
N ASP A 326 -4.48 5.15 -9.90
CA ASP A 326 -4.84 6.18 -10.88
C ASP A 326 -6.05 5.78 -11.76
N GLY A 327 -5.91 4.70 -12.54
CA GLY A 327 -6.85 4.37 -13.62
C GLY A 327 -8.26 3.93 -13.19
N ALA A 328 -8.43 3.49 -11.93
CA ALA A 328 -9.70 2.97 -11.45
C ALA A 328 -10.70 4.10 -11.12
N THR A 329 -11.96 3.89 -11.51
CA THR A 329 -13.09 4.71 -11.05
C THR A 329 -13.74 4.09 -9.81
N LEU A 330 -14.62 4.83 -9.15
CA LEU A 330 -15.48 4.27 -8.11
C LEU A 330 -16.43 3.22 -8.70
N PRO A 331 -16.87 2.23 -7.89
CA PRO A 331 -17.90 1.27 -8.29
C PRO A 331 -19.18 1.97 -8.79
N GLU A 332 -19.88 1.32 -9.73
CA GLU A 332 -21.09 1.87 -10.38
C GLU A 332 -22.20 2.27 -9.37
N GLU A 333 -22.25 1.61 -8.21
CA GLU A 333 -23.15 1.94 -7.11
C GLU A 333 -22.94 3.36 -6.54
N TYR A 334 -21.74 3.94 -6.66
CA TYR A 334 -21.49 5.34 -6.33
C TYR A 334 -22.08 6.26 -7.40
N ALA A 335 -21.90 5.94 -8.68
CA ALA A 335 -22.47 6.73 -9.78
C ALA A 335 -24.00 6.88 -9.66
N LYS A 336 -24.69 5.82 -9.21
CA LYS A 336 -26.14 5.78 -9.00
C LYS A 336 -26.64 6.58 -7.78
N SER A 337 -25.75 7.03 -6.89
CA SER A 337 -26.15 7.69 -5.64
C SER A 337 -25.30 8.92 -5.33
N VAL A 338 -25.90 10.11 -5.46
CA VAL A 338 -25.27 11.38 -5.03
C VAL A 338 -24.85 11.32 -3.57
N ARG A 339 -25.68 10.73 -2.69
CA ARG A 339 -25.35 10.56 -1.27
C ARG A 339 -24.07 9.75 -1.06
N ARG A 340 -23.90 8.63 -1.78
CA ARG A 340 -22.68 7.81 -1.67
C ARG A 340 -21.46 8.56 -2.19
N ARG A 341 -21.58 9.31 -3.30
CA ARG A 341 -20.48 10.17 -3.79
C ARG A 341 -20.10 11.24 -2.78
N LYS A 342 -21.08 11.88 -2.14
CA LYS A 342 -20.82 12.87 -1.09
C LYS A 342 -20.19 12.28 0.19
N ALA A 343 -20.33 10.98 0.40
CA ALA A 343 -19.72 10.27 1.53
C ALA A 343 -18.30 9.76 1.24
N VAL A 344 -17.81 9.87 -0.01
CA VAL A 344 -16.42 9.52 -0.32
C VAL A 344 -15.52 10.56 0.32
N SER A 345 -14.56 10.10 1.13
CA SER A 345 -13.58 11.00 1.73
C SER A 345 -12.77 11.72 0.63
N PRO A 346 -12.69 13.06 0.68
CA PRO A 346 -11.84 13.81 -0.24
C PRO A 346 -10.35 13.48 -0.09
N ALA A 347 -9.94 12.86 1.02
CA ALA A 347 -8.57 12.37 1.21
C ALA A 347 -8.17 11.37 0.12
N LEU A 348 -9.10 10.61 -0.45
CA LEU A 348 -8.82 9.74 -1.61
C LEU A 348 -8.35 10.57 -2.82
N SER A 349 -9.01 11.70 -3.11
CA SER A 349 -8.61 12.59 -4.20
C SER A 349 -7.26 13.25 -3.92
N CYS A 350 -7.01 13.65 -2.68
CA CYS A 350 -5.73 14.23 -2.26
C CYS A 350 -4.57 13.23 -2.34
N LEU A 351 -4.78 11.97 -1.95
CA LEU A 351 -3.78 10.91 -2.06
C LEU A 351 -3.43 10.62 -3.52
N ARG A 352 -4.44 10.50 -4.40
CA ARG A 352 -4.20 10.36 -5.84
C ARG A 352 -3.42 11.53 -6.44
N ALA A 353 -3.77 12.74 -6.04
CA ALA A 353 -3.05 13.93 -6.47
C ALA A 353 -1.62 13.99 -5.94
N LEU A 354 -1.39 13.50 -4.71
CA LEU A 354 -0.05 13.40 -4.13
C LEU A 354 0.81 12.42 -4.91
N TRP A 355 0.28 11.25 -5.27
CA TRP A 355 1.02 10.27 -6.06
C TRP A 355 1.38 10.82 -7.45
N ASP A 356 0.43 11.46 -8.14
CA ASP A 356 0.70 12.14 -9.41
C ASP A 356 1.76 13.23 -9.26
N PHE A 357 1.66 14.06 -8.20
CA PHE A 357 2.64 15.09 -7.92
C PHE A 357 4.04 14.47 -7.76
N GLN A 358 4.16 13.39 -6.99
CA GLN A 358 5.43 12.70 -6.80
C GLN A 358 5.99 12.18 -8.13
N VAL A 359 5.16 11.56 -8.98
CA VAL A 359 5.59 11.10 -10.32
C VAL A 359 6.10 12.26 -11.16
N LEU A 360 5.39 13.39 -11.19
CA LEU A 360 5.78 14.59 -11.97
C LEU A 360 7.02 15.31 -11.42
N ASN A 361 7.30 15.17 -10.12
CA ASN A 361 8.34 15.90 -9.42
C ASN A 361 9.45 15.00 -8.86
N GLY A 362 9.68 13.84 -9.47
CA GLY A 362 10.82 12.97 -9.16
C GLY A 362 10.80 12.38 -7.74
N GLY A 363 9.62 12.03 -7.24
CA GLY A 363 9.36 11.46 -5.91
C GLY A 363 9.21 12.50 -4.80
N ARG A 364 9.44 13.78 -5.07
CA ARG A 364 9.38 14.85 -4.06
C ARG A 364 7.95 15.12 -3.60
N LEU A 365 7.78 15.39 -2.31
CA LEU A 365 6.51 15.86 -1.73
C LEU A 365 6.26 17.36 -2.03
N PRO A 366 4.99 17.80 -2.13
CA PRO A 366 4.65 19.23 -2.25
C PRO A 366 5.22 20.05 -1.09
N SER A 367 5.79 21.21 -1.42
CA SER A 367 6.27 22.20 -0.45
C SER A 367 5.26 23.36 -0.31
N HIS A 368 5.56 24.34 0.54
CA HIS A 368 4.70 25.51 0.76
C HIS A 368 4.85 26.61 -0.31
N THR A 369 5.51 26.33 -1.43
CA THR A 369 5.63 27.31 -2.53
C THR A 369 4.32 27.51 -3.26
N LYS A 370 4.10 28.71 -3.80
CA LYS A 370 2.88 29.03 -4.57
C LYS A 370 2.67 28.08 -5.75
N ASP A 371 3.76 27.67 -6.41
CA ASP A 371 3.72 26.78 -7.56
C ASP A 371 3.32 25.35 -7.18
N ASP A 372 3.89 24.81 -6.10
CA ASP A 372 3.54 23.47 -5.61
C ASP A 372 2.08 23.41 -5.14
N LEU A 373 1.64 24.43 -4.38
CA LEU A 373 0.26 24.52 -3.90
C LEU A 373 -0.73 24.66 -5.07
N GLY A 374 -0.37 25.44 -6.08
CA GLY A 374 -1.16 25.61 -7.31
C GLY A 374 -1.25 24.32 -8.12
N LEU A 375 -0.11 23.63 -8.32
CA LEU A 375 -0.06 22.35 -9.02
C LEU A 375 -0.86 21.27 -8.29
N PHE A 376 -0.64 21.10 -6.98
CA PHE A 376 -1.36 20.12 -6.18
C PHE A 376 -2.87 20.36 -6.21
N THR A 377 -3.31 21.62 -6.10
CA THR A 377 -4.75 21.96 -6.18
C THR A 377 -5.35 21.59 -7.53
N LYS A 378 -4.62 21.82 -8.64
CA LYS A 378 -5.05 21.40 -9.98
C LYS A 378 -5.17 19.87 -10.08
N LEU A 379 -4.15 19.15 -9.61
CA LEU A 379 -4.16 17.68 -9.60
C LEU A 379 -5.30 17.13 -8.74
N ALA A 380 -5.49 17.64 -7.52
CA ALA A 380 -6.56 17.23 -6.63
C ALA A 380 -7.94 17.46 -7.25
N THR A 381 -8.15 18.61 -7.89
CA THR A 381 -9.41 18.91 -8.61
C THR A 381 -9.63 17.94 -9.77
N ALA A 382 -8.59 17.65 -10.55
CA ALA A 382 -8.67 16.71 -11.67
C ALA A 382 -8.99 15.28 -11.19
N LYS A 383 -8.29 14.78 -10.16
CA LYS A 383 -8.55 13.44 -9.58
C LYS A 383 -9.92 13.34 -8.95
N HIS A 384 -10.39 14.42 -8.33
CA HIS A 384 -11.74 14.48 -7.75
C HIS A 384 -12.81 14.37 -8.84
N ALA A 385 -12.63 15.08 -9.96
CA ALA A 385 -13.50 14.99 -11.13
C ALA A 385 -13.45 13.61 -11.79
N GLN A 386 -12.26 13.00 -11.92
CA GLN A 386 -12.07 11.66 -12.47
C GLN A 386 -12.82 10.57 -11.66
N LEU A 387 -12.89 10.73 -10.34
CA LEU A 387 -13.69 9.88 -9.46
C LEU A 387 -15.21 10.15 -9.56
N GLY A 388 -15.63 11.17 -10.33
CA GLY A 388 -17.03 11.55 -10.50
C GLY A 388 -17.64 12.22 -9.27
N LEU A 389 -16.80 12.79 -8.39
CA LEU A 389 -17.21 13.37 -7.12
C LEU A 389 -17.70 14.83 -7.27
N PRO A 390 -18.70 15.26 -6.48
CA PRO A 390 -19.21 16.64 -6.55
C PRO A 390 -18.16 17.64 -6.06
N SER A 391 -17.90 18.69 -6.85
CA SER A 391 -16.84 19.68 -6.57
C SER A 391 -16.98 20.35 -5.21
N GLU A 392 -18.20 20.47 -4.67
CA GLU A 392 -18.43 21.04 -3.34
C GLU A 392 -17.85 20.19 -2.18
N THR A 393 -17.49 18.94 -2.44
CA THR A 393 -16.93 18.05 -1.41
C THR A 393 -15.41 18.20 -1.25
N LEU A 394 -14.71 18.71 -2.27
CA LEU A 394 -13.30 19.08 -2.18
C LEU A 394 -13.14 20.55 -1.76
N ARG A 395 -13.22 20.78 -0.45
CA ARG A 395 -13.13 22.13 0.13
C ARG A 395 -11.68 22.58 0.32
N SER A 396 -11.45 23.90 0.29
CA SER A 396 -10.12 24.49 0.48
C SER A 396 -9.51 24.16 1.85
N GLU A 397 -10.33 24.02 2.89
CA GLU A 397 -9.86 23.61 4.22
C GLU A 397 -9.31 22.19 4.20
N THR A 398 -9.93 21.28 3.44
CA THR A 398 -9.47 19.89 3.32
C THR A 398 -8.12 19.83 2.60
N LEU A 399 -7.96 20.56 1.49
CA LEU A 399 -6.69 20.65 0.79
C LEU A 399 -5.58 21.22 1.68
N ARG A 400 -5.87 22.31 2.40
CA ARG A 400 -4.92 22.95 3.31
C ARG A 400 -4.50 22.00 4.44
N SER A 401 -5.47 21.36 5.09
CA SER A 401 -5.24 20.40 6.16
C SER A 401 -4.39 19.22 5.66
N PHE A 402 -4.71 18.66 4.50
CA PHE A 402 -3.93 17.58 3.89
C PHE A 402 -2.48 18.01 3.64
N LEU A 403 -2.26 19.13 2.94
CA LEU A 403 -0.93 19.66 2.62
C LEU A 403 -0.08 19.96 3.86
N GLN A 404 -0.69 20.45 4.95
CA GLN A 404 0.00 20.70 6.21
C GLN A 404 0.47 19.41 6.92
N ASN A 405 -0.14 18.27 6.61
CA ASN A 405 0.14 16.98 7.24
C ASN A 405 1.07 16.08 6.40
N ILE A 406 1.36 16.45 5.14
CA ILE A 406 2.19 15.63 4.25
C ILE A 406 3.56 15.33 4.87
N GLY A 407 3.97 14.06 4.79
CA GLY A 407 5.27 13.59 5.30
C GLY A 407 5.37 13.50 6.82
N SER A 408 4.34 13.90 7.57
CA SER A 408 4.29 13.76 9.02
C SER A 408 3.82 12.36 9.43
N GLU A 409 4.28 11.88 10.57
CA GLU A 409 3.84 10.59 11.16
C GLU A 409 3.16 10.86 12.50
N MET A 410 1.95 10.34 12.67
CA MET A 410 1.20 10.46 13.92
C MET A 410 0.96 9.08 14.51
N ALA A 411 1.46 8.85 15.73
CA ALA A 411 1.36 7.55 16.41
C ALA A 411 -0.07 6.95 16.46
N PRO A 412 -1.16 7.73 16.69
CA PRO A 412 -2.50 7.18 16.64
C PRO A 412 -2.90 6.67 15.24
N VAL A 413 -2.51 7.38 14.19
CA VAL A 413 -2.84 7.04 12.80
C VAL A 413 -2.06 5.82 12.36
N THR A 414 -0.77 5.75 12.69
CA THR A 414 0.06 4.58 12.40
C THR A 414 -0.41 3.35 13.16
N ALA A 415 -0.91 3.48 14.38
CA ALA A 415 -1.50 2.37 15.14
C ALA A 415 -2.80 1.86 14.52
N ILE A 416 -3.70 2.76 14.09
CA ILE A 416 -4.95 2.38 13.42
C ILE A 416 -4.66 1.63 12.12
N LEU A 417 -3.88 2.24 11.22
CA LEU A 417 -3.58 1.66 9.91
C LEU A 417 -2.71 0.41 10.03
N GLY A 418 -1.70 0.43 10.89
CA GLY A 418 -0.81 -0.71 11.10
C GLY A 418 -1.53 -1.91 11.72
N GLY A 419 -2.46 -1.67 12.65
CA GLY A 419 -3.33 -2.71 13.20
C GLY A 419 -4.28 -3.28 12.15
N GLN A 420 -4.94 -2.43 11.35
CA GLN A 420 -5.86 -2.86 10.30
C GLN A 420 -5.16 -3.67 9.22
N LEU A 421 -3.99 -3.23 8.74
CA LEU A 421 -3.20 -3.93 7.74
C LEU A 421 -2.70 -5.29 8.27
N ALA A 422 -2.12 -5.31 9.48
CA ALA A 422 -1.62 -6.55 10.06
C ALA A 422 -2.74 -7.57 10.28
N GLN A 423 -3.93 -7.12 10.71
CA GLN A 423 -5.09 -7.98 10.86
C GLN A 423 -5.56 -8.56 9.51
N ASP A 424 -5.53 -7.76 8.44
CA ASP A 424 -5.87 -8.25 7.10
C ASP A 424 -4.85 -9.30 6.61
N VAL A 425 -3.56 -9.07 6.83
CA VAL A 425 -2.49 -10.04 6.55
C VAL A 425 -2.74 -11.37 7.28
N ILE A 426 -3.07 -11.32 8.57
CA ILE A 426 -3.38 -12.51 9.38
C ILE A 426 -4.61 -13.24 8.82
N ASN A 427 -5.65 -12.51 8.44
CA ASN A 427 -6.86 -13.07 7.85
C ASN A 427 -6.58 -13.74 6.49
N VAL A 428 -5.75 -13.11 5.65
CA VAL A 428 -5.30 -13.65 4.37
C VAL A 428 -4.49 -14.93 4.54
N LEU A 429 -3.56 -14.97 5.50
CA LEU A 429 -2.82 -16.19 5.82
C LEU A 429 -3.76 -17.29 6.33
N GLY A 430 -4.72 -16.93 7.18
CA GLY A 430 -5.72 -17.86 7.71
C GLY A 430 -6.72 -18.38 6.67
N GLN A 431 -7.04 -17.57 5.65
CA GLN A 431 -8.13 -17.78 4.68
C GLN A 431 -9.52 -17.89 5.33
N THR A 432 -9.72 -17.18 6.45
CA THR A 432 -10.92 -17.30 7.29
C THR A 432 -11.90 -16.13 7.15
N GLN A 433 -11.51 -15.03 6.50
CA GLN A 433 -12.33 -13.82 6.38
C GLN A 433 -12.17 -13.18 5.00
N GLN A 434 -13.11 -12.29 4.67
CA GLN A 434 -13.00 -11.48 3.46
C GLN A 434 -11.85 -10.47 3.64
N PRO A 435 -10.87 -10.45 2.73
CA PRO A 435 -9.78 -9.48 2.77
C PRO A 435 -10.21 -8.07 2.35
N ILE A 436 -9.37 -7.08 2.63
CA ILE A 436 -9.50 -5.70 2.13
C ILE A 436 -9.64 -5.68 0.60
N GLN A 437 -10.57 -4.87 0.09
CA GLN A 437 -10.89 -4.75 -1.33
C GLN A 437 -11.04 -3.29 -1.77
N ASN A 438 -10.05 -2.68 -2.40
CA ASN A 438 -8.62 -2.99 -2.29
C ASN A 438 -7.85 -1.78 -1.76
N MET A 439 -8.53 -0.65 -1.50
CA MET A 439 -7.97 0.60 -1.01
C MET A 439 -8.72 1.07 0.23
N VAL A 440 -8.06 1.08 1.39
CA VAL A 440 -8.50 1.80 2.58
C VAL A 440 -7.97 3.21 2.51
N VAL A 441 -8.80 4.20 2.87
CA VAL A 441 -8.34 5.57 3.13
C VAL A 441 -8.73 5.95 4.54
N PHE A 442 -7.77 6.33 5.36
CA PHE A 442 -8.01 6.91 6.67
C PHE A 442 -8.09 8.43 6.56
N ASP A 443 -9.17 9.00 7.10
CA ASP A 443 -9.40 10.43 7.20
C ASP A 443 -9.55 10.84 8.66
N GLY A 444 -8.50 11.43 9.23
CA GLY A 444 -8.49 11.85 10.63
C GLY A 444 -9.44 12.99 10.96
N ASN A 445 -10.07 13.66 9.99
CA ASN A 445 -11.11 14.64 10.31
C ASN A 445 -12.43 13.97 10.65
N SER A 446 -12.79 12.88 9.95
CA SER A 446 -13.98 12.08 10.24
C SER A 446 -13.69 10.92 11.19
N MET A 447 -12.42 10.58 11.39
CA MET A 447 -11.97 9.37 12.11
C MET A 447 -12.52 8.08 11.49
N GLU A 448 -12.65 8.05 10.15
CA GLU A 448 -13.15 6.91 9.41
C GLU A 448 -12.06 6.28 8.52
N SER A 449 -12.20 4.97 8.26
CA SER A 449 -11.33 4.18 7.35
C SER A 449 -12.14 3.48 6.26
N PRO A 450 -12.89 4.21 5.40
CA PRO A 450 -13.66 3.59 4.33
C PRO A 450 -12.78 2.76 3.38
N VAL A 451 -13.34 1.65 2.93
CA VAL A 451 -12.77 0.75 1.93
C VAL A 451 -13.40 1.08 0.58
N TYR A 452 -12.56 1.32 -0.43
CA TYR A 452 -12.96 1.57 -1.80
C TYR A 452 -12.43 0.44 -2.71
N PRO A 453 -13.33 -0.33 -3.35
CA PRO A 453 -12.96 -1.28 -4.39
C PRO A 453 -12.57 -0.55 -5.68
N LEU A 454 -11.29 -0.24 -5.83
CA LEU A 454 -10.76 0.54 -6.95
C LEU A 454 -10.13 -0.42 -7.97
N HIS A 455 -10.94 -0.79 -8.97
CA HIS A 455 -10.51 -1.63 -10.09
C HIS A 455 -10.98 -1.01 -11.42
N PRO A 456 -10.15 -0.97 -12.47
CA PRO A 456 -10.58 -0.51 -13.78
C PRO A 456 -11.61 -1.47 -14.41
N VAL A 457 -12.19 -1.06 -15.53
CA VAL A 457 -12.96 -1.98 -16.39
C VAL A 457 -11.96 -2.83 -17.17
N GLY A 458 -12.07 -4.15 -17.08
CA GLY A 458 -11.18 -5.07 -17.78
C GLY A 458 -10.95 -6.36 -17.00
N GLU A 459 -9.93 -7.11 -17.41
CA GLU A 459 -9.48 -8.32 -16.71
C GLU A 459 -8.94 -7.99 -15.31
N LEU A 460 -9.09 -8.93 -14.38
CA LEU A 460 -8.59 -8.84 -13.01
C LEU A 460 -7.88 -10.15 -12.64
N GLY A 461 -7.23 -10.15 -11.48
CA GLY A 461 -6.53 -11.32 -10.97
C GLY A 461 -5.44 -11.79 -11.92
N ARG A 462 -5.29 -13.10 -12.13
CA ARG A 462 -4.21 -13.63 -12.99
C ARG A 462 -4.34 -13.23 -14.46
N GLY A 463 -5.54 -12.84 -14.92
CA GLY A 463 -5.75 -12.36 -16.29
C GLY A 463 -4.83 -11.18 -16.66
N LEU A 464 -4.58 -10.29 -15.68
CA LEU A 464 -3.69 -9.14 -15.86
C LEU A 464 -2.21 -9.49 -16.12
N LEU A 465 -1.79 -10.74 -15.87
CA LEU A 465 -0.44 -11.22 -16.15
C LEU A 465 -0.30 -11.86 -17.54
N SER A 466 -1.42 -12.06 -18.24
CA SER A 466 -1.42 -12.54 -19.62
C SER A 466 -0.89 -11.44 -20.54
N LEU A 467 0.43 -11.27 -20.58
CA LEU A 467 1.08 -10.78 -21.79
C LEU A 467 0.59 -11.70 -22.90
N ALA A 468 -0.20 -11.15 -23.81
CA ALA A 468 -0.68 -11.86 -24.99
C ALA A 468 0.47 -12.74 -25.51
N ALA A 469 0.23 -14.05 -25.56
CA ALA A 469 1.15 -14.97 -26.20
C ALA A 469 1.58 -14.36 -27.55
N PRO A 470 2.85 -14.47 -27.96
CA PRO A 470 3.30 -13.95 -29.25
C PRO A 470 2.48 -14.65 -30.35
N GLY A 471 1.42 -13.98 -30.82
CA GLY A 471 0.36 -14.58 -31.65
C GLY A 471 -1.05 -14.02 -31.45
N GLY A 472 -1.33 -13.26 -30.39
CA GLY A 472 -2.63 -12.60 -30.19
C GLY A 472 -2.78 -11.30 -30.97
N LEU A 473 -3.54 -11.32 -32.07
CA LEU A 473 -3.95 -10.14 -32.82
C LEU A 473 -4.63 -9.10 -31.90
N MET A 474 -4.08 -7.87 -31.88
CA MET A 474 -4.71 -6.69 -31.27
C MET A 474 -6.05 -6.38 -31.97
N PRO A 475 -7.16 -6.17 -31.24
CA PRO A 475 -8.36 -5.59 -31.84
C PRO A 475 -8.17 -4.07 -31.91
N ASN A 476 -7.86 -3.56 -33.10
CA ASN A 476 -7.99 -2.14 -33.39
C ASN A 476 -9.47 -1.75 -33.34
N GLY A 477 -9.83 -0.87 -32.41
CA GLY A 477 -11.09 -0.16 -32.43
C GLY A 477 -11.11 0.85 -33.57
N ALA A 478 -11.86 0.55 -34.62
CA ALA A 478 -12.50 1.55 -35.47
C ALA A 478 -13.89 1.00 -35.82
N GLY A 479 -14.93 1.73 -35.40
CA GLY A 479 -16.30 1.30 -35.60
C GLY A 479 -16.63 1.12 -37.08
N MET A 480 -17.35 0.06 -37.40
CA MET A 480 -18.27 0.03 -38.52
C MET A 480 -19.39 -0.98 -38.23
N VAL A 481 -20.60 -0.48 -38.42
CA VAL A 481 -21.87 -1.17 -38.44
C VAL A 481 -21.79 -2.40 -39.36
N THR A 482 -22.27 -3.55 -38.88
CA THR A 482 -22.46 -4.76 -39.69
C THR A 482 -23.59 -4.58 -40.70
N PRO A 483 -23.44 -5.02 -41.96
CA PRO A 483 -24.56 -5.50 -42.74
C PRO A 483 -24.58 -7.04 -42.79
N ASP A 484 -25.81 -7.54 -42.79
CA ASP A 484 -26.28 -8.93 -42.86
C ASP A 484 -25.71 -9.70 -44.09
N PRO A 485 -25.52 -11.04 -44.04
CA PRO A 485 -24.93 -11.82 -45.10
C PRO A 485 -25.99 -12.38 -46.05
N GLY A 486 -25.98 -11.94 -47.30
CA GLY A 486 -26.76 -12.60 -48.34
C GLY A 486 -26.58 -11.97 -49.71
N MET A 487 -25.72 -12.58 -50.54
CA MET A 487 -25.89 -12.84 -51.98
C MET A 487 -24.54 -13.22 -52.61
N MET A 488 -24.58 -14.28 -53.42
CA MET A 488 -23.47 -14.84 -54.19
C MET A 488 -23.21 -14.06 -55.50
N MET A 489 -22.02 -14.33 -56.10
CA MET A 489 -21.62 -14.10 -57.52
C MET A 489 -21.27 -12.64 -57.89
N ASN A 490 -20.27 -12.27 -58.69
CA ASN A 490 -19.40 -12.96 -59.66
C ASN A 490 -18.04 -12.23 -59.80
N MET A 491 -17.06 -12.95 -60.36
CA MET A 491 -15.77 -12.43 -60.83
C MET A 491 -15.92 -11.68 -62.16
N ASP A 492 -15.67 -10.37 -62.17
CA ASP A 492 -15.08 -9.64 -63.30
C ASP A 492 -14.68 -8.21 -62.89
N GLY A 493 -13.37 -7.99 -62.76
CA GLY A 493 -12.83 -6.67 -62.49
C GLY A 493 -12.94 -5.77 -63.71
N THR A 494 -13.87 -4.81 -63.69
CA THR A 494 -13.78 -3.56 -64.45
C THR A 494 -14.47 -2.41 -63.73
N VAL A 495 -13.85 -1.22 -63.82
CA VAL A 495 -14.26 0.02 -63.16
C VAL A 495 -15.19 0.79 -64.10
N GLY A 496 -16.34 1.26 -63.61
CA GLY A 496 -17.26 2.11 -64.36
C GLY A 496 -17.99 3.11 -63.47
N PHE A 497 -17.65 4.40 -63.61
CA PHE A 497 -18.39 5.53 -63.03
C PHE A 497 -19.73 5.71 -63.73
N THR A 498 -20.85 5.74 -63.00
CA THR A 498 -22.02 6.59 -63.31
C THR A 498 -22.92 6.74 -62.06
N ASN A 499 -23.17 7.98 -61.64
CA ASN A 499 -24.41 8.39 -60.94
C ASN A 499 -25.50 8.54 -62.03
N PRO A 500 -26.81 8.30 -61.78
CA PRO A 500 -27.61 9.21 -60.93
C PRO A 500 -28.85 8.63 -60.19
N ILE A 501 -29.21 9.33 -59.11
CA ILE A 501 -30.56 9.84 -58.72
C ILE A 501 -31.81 9.11 -59.29
N MET A 502 -32.65 8.53 -58.40
CA MET A 502 -34.06 8.91 -58.15
C MET A 502 -34.85 7.82 -57.40
N THR A 503 -35.44 8.23 -56.26
CA THR A 503 -36.79 7.92 -55.75
C THR A 503 -37.39 6.54 -55.98
N GLN A 504 -37.64 5.79 -54.91
CA GLN A 504 -38.85 5.87 -54.06
C GLN A 504 -38.58 5.22 -52.70
#